data_AF-A0A8T6J8E3-F1
#
_entry.id   AF-A0A8T6J8E3-F1
#
_cell.length_a   1.000
_cell.length_b   1.000
_cell.length_c   1.000
_cell.angle_alpha   90.00
_cell.angle_beta   90.00
_cell.angle_gamma   90.00
#
_symmetry.space_group_name_H-M   'P 1'
#
loop_
_entity.id
_entity.type
_entity.pdbx_description
1 polymer ?
#
loop_
_entity_poly.entity_id
_entity_poly.type
_entity_poly.pdbx_seq_one_letter_code
_entity_poly.pdbx_strand_id
1 'polypeptide(L)' 'MFGDQSEPVTLTRDCRAVIIPAGEEAQLHAGQLVFITQSLGGS' A
#
# COMPACT_ATOMS: atom_id res chain seq x y z
N MET A 1 11.46 -16.91 -13.68
CA MET A 1 11.54 -15.50 -13.26
C MET A 1 10.12 -14.96 -13.34
N PHE A 2 9.33 -15.24 -12.32
CA PHE A 2 7.88 -15.02 -12.32
C PHE A 2 7.62 -13.82 -11.42
N GLY A 3 7.23 -12.71 -12.03
CA GLY A 3 6.77 -11.54 -11.29
C GLY A 3 5.46 -11.90 -10.62
N ASP A 4 5.45 -11.88 -9.29
CA ASP A 4 4.21 -11.73 -8.54
C ASP A 4 3.64 -10.38 -8.93
N GLN A 5 2.72 -10.38 -9.90
CA GLN A 5 1.88 -9.22 -10.15
C GLN A 5 1.08 -9.02 -8.87
N SER A 6 1.41 -8.01 -8.08
CA SER A 6 0.64 -7.63 -6.91
C SER A 6 -0.80 -7.36 -7.36
N GLU A 7 -1.72 -8.23 -7.01
CA GLU A 7 -3.14 -7.93 -7.21
C GLU A 7 -3.51 -6.73 -6.33
N PRO A 8 -4.39 -5.84 -6.81
CA PRO A 8 -4.84 -4.72 -6.00
C PRO A 8 -5.62 -5.24 -4.79
N VAL A 9 -5.32 -4.68 -3.62
CA VAL A 9 -6.00 -4.99 -2.36
C VAL A 9 -6.88 -3.81 -1.94
N THR A 10 -7.99 -4.11 -1.27
CA THR A 10 -8.87 -3.08 -0.70
C THR A 10 -8.44 -2.78 0.73
N LEU A 11 -8.23 -1.51 1.05
CA LEU A 11 -7.96 -1.08 2.43
C LEU A 11 -9.20 -1.29 3.29
N THR A 12 -9.06 -2.00 4.41
CA THR A 12 -10.14 -2.24 5.38
C THR A 12 -10.27 -1.14 6.43
N ARG A 13 -9.30 -0.23 6.48
CA ARG A 13 -9.25 0.91 7.40
C ARG A 13 -8.51 2.07 6.78
N ASP A 14 -8.69 3.24 7.38
CA ASP A 14 -7.89 4.42 7.10
C ASP A 14 -6.43 4.16 7.53
N CYS A 15 -5.48 4.49 6.65
CA CYS A 15 -4.04 4.31 6.86
C CYS A 15 -3.31 5.63 6.66
N ARG A 16 -2.58 6.11 7.69
CA ARG A 16 -1.64 7.23 7.53
C ARG A 16 -0.44 6.74 6.73
N ALA A 17 -0.04 7.50 5.73
CA ALA A 17 1.09 7.22 4.86
C ALA A 17 2.00 8.45 4.77
N VAL A 18 3.21 8.23 4.27
CA VAL A 18 4.16 9.28 3.92
C VAL A 18 4.49 9.14 2.44
N ILE A 19 4.35 10.22 1.68
CA ILE A 19 4.66 10.25 0.26
C ILE A 19 6.18 10.29 0.10
N ILE A 20 6.73 9.28 -0.59
CA ILE A 20 8.16 9.22 -0.92
C ILE A 20 8.36 9.82 -2.34
N PRO A 21 9.42 10.62 -2.57
CA PRO A 21 10.47 11.02 -1.62
C PRO A 21 10.19 12.31 -0.84
N ALA A 22 9.06 12.99 -1.10
CA ALA A 22 8.76 14.32 -0.57
C ALA A 22 8.68 14.41 0.96
N GLY A 23 8.33 13.30 1.64
CA GLY A 23 8.17 13.24 3.10
C GLY A 23 6.84 13.81 3.62
N GLU A 24 5.90 14.15 2.72
CA GLU A 24 4.60 14.70 3.09
C GLU A 24 3.67 13.62 3.63
N GLU A 25 2.85 13.96 4.63
CA GLU A 25 1.86 13.04 5.17
C GLU A 25 0.63 12.97 4.27
N ALA A 26 0.12 11.76 4.08
CA ALA A 26 -1.12 11.50 3.37
C ALA A 26 -2.02 10.58 4.19
N GLN A 27 -3.33 10.70 3.98
CA GLN A 27 -4.30 9.78 4.52
C GLN A 27 -4.84 8.92 3.37
N LEU A 28 -4.65 7.61 3.47
CA LEU A 28 -5.35 6.64 2.63
C LEU A 28 -6.65 6.26 3.35
N HIS A 29 -7.73 6.22 2.60
CA HIS A 29 -9.06 5.94 3.10
C HIS A 29 -9.42 4.47 2.95
N ALA A 30 -10.20 3.96 3.90
CA ALA A 30 -10.84 2.65 3.79
C ALA A 30 -11.65 2.55 2.48
N GLY A 31 -11.64 1.37 1.87
CA GLY A 31 -12.31 1.10 0.59
C GLY A 31 -11.47 1.45 -0.65
N GLN A 32 -10.33 2.12 -0.51
CA GLN A 32 -9.44 2.36 -1.64
C GLN A 32 -8.77 1.06 -2.11
N LEU A 33 -8.74 0.87 -3.43
CA LEU A 33 -7.92 -0.15 -4.09
C LEU A 33 -6.47 0.34 -4.20
N VAL A 34 -5.53 -0.42 -3.64
CA VAL A 34 -4.11 -0.09 -3.63
C VAL A 34 -3.27 -1.28 -4.07
N PHE A 35 -2.06 -1.02 -4.53
CA PHE A 35 -1.10 -2.07 -4.89
C PHE A 35 -0.01 -2.16 -3.82
N ILE A 36 0.20 -3.37 -3.28
CA ILE A 36 1.34 -3.65 -2.40
C ILE A 36 2.54 -3.99 -3.28
N THR A 37 3.48 -3.06 -3.43
CA THR A 37 4.67 -3.26 -4.26
C THR A 37 5.78 -4.00 -3.53
N GLN A 38 5.73 -4.05 -2.20
CA GLN A 38 6.71 -4.72 -1.35
C GLN A 38 6.12 -4.94 0.04
N SER A 39 6.37 -6.12 0.61
CA SER A 39 6.00 -6.49 1.97
C SER A 39 7.26 -6.89 2.74
N LEU A 40 7.47 -6.31 3.92
CA LEU A 40 8.47 -6.82 4.86
C LEU A 40 7.85 -8.08 5.48
N GLY A 41 8.28 -9.25 5.01
CA GLY A 41 7.63 -10.52 5.29
C GLY A 41 7.34 -10.75 6.78
N GLY A 42 6.09 -11.11 7.07
CA GLY A 42 5.63 -11.61 8.37
C GLY A 42 4.63 -12.73 8.10
N SER A 43 4.92 -13.93 8.62
CA SER A 43 4.02 -15.09 8.53
C SER A 43 2.81 -14.93 9.44
#